data_AF-A0A379WYR5-F1
#
_entry.id   AF-A0A379WYR5-F1
#
_cell.length_a   1.000
_cell.length_b   1.000
_cell.length_c   1.000
_cell.angle_alpha   90.00
_cell.angle_beta   90.00
_cell.angle_gamma   90.00
#
_symmetry.space_group_name_H-M   'P 1'
#
loop_
_entity.id
_entity.type
_entity.pdbx_description
1 polymer ?
#
loop_
_entity_poly.entity_id
_entity_poly.type
_entity_poly.pdbx_seq_one_letter_code
_entity_poly.pdbx_strand_id
1 'polypeptide(L)'
;MTPACGYVAFGGALVIGVIAGLAGLWGVTMLKRLLRVDDPCDVFGVHGVCGIVGCILTGVFAASSLGGVGFVDGVTMGHQVMVQLESIAITVVWSGVVAFVGYKLADILVGLRVPEEQEREGLDVNSHGENAYNA
;
A
#
# COMPACT_ATOMS: atom_id res chain seq x y z
N MET A 1 2.46 -10.41 1.85
CA MET A 1 2.09 -11.80 1.52
C MET A 1 1.05 -11.87 0.41
N THR A 2 -0.02 -11.06 0.43
CA THR A 2 -1.14 -11.09 -0.51
C THR A 2 -0.80 -11.37 -1.99
N PRO A 3 0.14 -10.68 -2.66
CA PRO A 3 0.43 -10.96 -4.07
C PRO A 3 1.10 -12.33 -4.32
N ALA A 4 1.71 -12.92 -3.30
CA ALA A 4 2.49 -14.15 -3.36
C ALA A 4 1.73 -15.39 -2.86
N CYS A 5 0.55 -15.24 -2.24
CA CYS A 5 -0.05 -16.28 -1.39
C CYS A 5 -0.36 -17.59 -2.11
N GLY A 6 -0.65 -17.55 -3.41
CA GLY A 6 -0.92 -18.72 -4.24
C GLY A 6 0.30 -19.27 -4.99
N TYR A 7 1.47 -18.62 -4.89
CA TYR A 7 2.59 -18.87 -5.81
C TYR A 7 3.87 -19.36 -5.13
N VAL A 8 4.05 -19.10 -3.84
CA VAL A 8 5.34 -19.31 -3.15
C VAL A 8 5.25 -20.44 -2.11
N ALA A 9 6.37 -21.15 -1.91
CA ALA A 9 6.50 -22.11 -0.82
C ALA A 9 6.63 -21.45 0.55
N PHE A 10 6.50 -22.26 1.60
CA PHE A 10 6.66 -21.85 3.01
C PHE A 10 7.94 -21.03 3.26
N GLY A 11 9.09 -21.46 2.73
CA GLY A 11 10.36 -20.75 2.90
C GLY A 11 10.34 -19.34 2.31
N GLY A 12 9.80 -19.19 1.10
CA GLY A 12 9.61 -17.87 0.47
C GLY A 12 8.63 -17.00 1.23
N ALA A 13 7.53 -17.57 1.74
CA ALA A 13 6.55 -16.85 2.54
C ALA A 13 7.15 -16.26 3.83
N LEU A 14 8.02 -17.01 4.53
CA LEU A 14 8.73 -16.52 5.72
C LEU A 14 9.61 -15.31 5.39
N VAL A 15 10.40 -15.42 4.32
CA VAL A 15 11.29 -14.34 3.88
C VAL A 15 10.50 -13.10 3.47
N ILE A 16 9.42 -13.27 2.70
CA ILE A 16 8.51 -12.17 2.32
C ILE A 16 7.94 -11.49 3.56
N GLY A 17 7.49 -12.26 4.56
CA GLY A 17 6.94 -11.73 5.80
C GLY A 17 7.92 -10.83 6.55
N VAL A 18 9.16 -11.29 6.73
CA VAL A 18 10.21 -10.53 7.41
C VAL A 18 10.57 -9.25 6.64
N ILE A 19 10.83 -9.37 5.34
CA ILE A 19 11.25 -8.21 4.52
C ILE A 19 10.11 -7.19 4.41
N ALA A 20 8.88 -7.63 4.15
CA ALA A 20 7.73 -6.74 4.07
C ALA A 20 7.43 -6.07 5.42
N GLY A 21 7.55 -6.79 6.54
CA GLY A 21 7.36 -6.20 7.87
C GLY A 21 8.38 -5.10 8.18
N LEU A 22 9.67 -5.34 7.88
CA LEU A 22 10.72 -4.32 8.05
C LEU A 22 10.51 -3.13 7.11
N ALA A 23 10.13 -3.36 5.87
CA ALA A 23 9.84 -2.31 4.90
C ALA A 23 8.61 -1.48 5.30
N GLY A 24 7.56 -2.11 5.82
CA GLY A 24 6.38 -1.43 6.35
C GLY A 24 6.72 -0.56 7.56
N LEU A 25 7.49 -1.08 8.52
CA LEU A 25 7.97 -0.30 9.66
C LEU A 25 8.76 0.93 9.21
N TRP A 26 9.66 0.77 8.24
CA TRP A 26 10.38 1.89 7.63
C TRP A 26 9.43 2.88 6.93
N GLY A 27 8.41 2.39 6.22
CA GLY A 27 7.39 3.20 5.58
C GLY A 27 6.65 4.11 6.55
N VAL A 28 6.19 3.54 7.66
CA VAL A 28 5.43 4.25 8.71
C VAL A 28 6.28 5.22 9.52
N THR A 29 7.55 4.88 9.79
CA THR A 29 8.39 5.68 10.69
C THR A 29 9.26 6.70 9.97
N MET A 30 9.80 6.36 8.80
CA MET A 30 10.80 7.18 8.10
C MET A 30 10.26 7.78 6.80
N LEU A 31 9.62 6.97 5.95
CA LEU A 31 9.19 7.44 4.63
C LEU A 31 8.16 8.57 4.73
N LYS A 32 7.13 8.43 5.58
CA LYS A 32 6.13 9.49 5.73
C LYS A 32 6.72 10.81 6.23
N ARG A 33 7.72 10.74 7.13
CA ARG A 33 8.45 11.92 7.62
C ARG A 33 9.30 12.57 6.52
N LEU A 34 9.95 11.75 5.69
CA LEU A 34 10.75 12.22 4.57
C LEU A 34 9.89 12.92 3.52
N LEU A 35 8.71 12.36 3.23
CA LEU A 35 7.77 12.91 2.25
C LEU A 35 6.92 14.07 2.83
N ARG A 36 6.93 14.28 4.14
CA ARG A 36 6.09 15.27 4.85
C ARG A 36 4.60 15.13 4.53
N VAL A 37 4.13 13.90 4.47
CA VAL A 37 2.73 13.56 4.20
C VAL A 37 2.00 13.22 5.49
N ASP A 38 0.76 13.70 5.58
CA ASP A 38 -0.17 13.37 6.65
C ASP A 38 -1.00 12.14 6.26
N ASP A 39 -0.46 10.97 6.55
CA ASP A 39 -1.11 9.66 6.39
C ASP A 39 -1.53 9.18 7.79
N PRO A 40 -2.72 9.58 8.29
CA PRO A 40 -3.09 9.44 9.70
C PRO A 40 -3.24 7.98 10.13
N CYS A 41 -3.61 7.10 9.20
CA CYS A 41 -3.75 5.66 9.45
C CYS A 41 -2.59 4.84 8.88
N ASP A 42 -1.50 5.49 8.47
CA ASP A 42 -0.30 4.84 7.95
C ASP A 42 -0.57 3.90 6.75
N VAL A 43 -1.61 4.20 5.97
CA VAL A 43 -2.14 3.32 4.92
C VAL A 43 -1.11 3.06 3.84
N PHE A 44 -0.38 4.09 3.41
CA PHE A 44 0.63 3.92 2.37
C PHE A 44 1.84 3.14 2.90
N GLY A 45 2.25 3.39 4.15
CA GLY A 45 3.34 2.67 4.79
C GLY A 45 3.04 1.17 4.94
N VAL A 46 1.87 0.81 5.43
CA VAL A 46 1.51 -0.59 5.70
C VAL A 46 0.97 -1.35 4.49
N HIS A 47 0.21 -0.70 3.60
CA HIS A 47 -0.36 -1.36 2.42
C HIS A 47 0.45 -1.09 1.16
N GLY A 48 0.80 0.17 0.90
CA GLY A 48 1.55 0.57 -0.29
C GLY A 48 2.95 -0.06 -0.32
N VAL A 49 3.78 0.24 0.67
CA VAL A 49 5.18 -0.26 0.73
C VAL A 49 5.23 -1.77 0.83
N CYS A 50 4.48 -2.38 1.76
CA CYS A 50 4.45 -3.84 1.91
C CYS A 50 3.89 -4.55 0.66
N GLY A 51 2.92 -3.94 -0.01
CA GLY A 51 2.35 -4.43 -1.27
C GLY A 51 3.40 -4.45 -2.38
N ILE A 52 4.12 -3.34 -2.57
CA ILE A 52 5.20 -3.21 -3.56
C ILE A 52 6.29 -4.26 -3.30
N VAL A 53 6.78 -4.37 -2.07
CA VAL A 53 7.79 -5.36 -1.67
C VAL A 53 7.27 -6.77 -1.92
N GLY A 54 6.02 -7.05 -1.54
CA GLY A 54 5.39 -8.34 -1.80
C GLY A 54 5.32 -8.68 -3.28
N CYS A 55 4.96 -7.73 -4.15
CA CYS A 55 4.88 -7.92 -5.59
C CYS A 55 6.25 -8.22 -6.20
N ILE A 56 7.30 -7.49 -5.80
CA ILE A 56 8.67 -7.74 -6.26
C ILE A 56 9.12 -9.15 -5.86
N LEU A 57 8.94 -9.51 -4.59
CA LEU A 57 9.36 -10.81 -4.07
C LEU A 57 8.52 -11.97 -4.61
N THR A 58 7.28 -11.72 -5.04
CA THR A 58 6.47 -12.72 -5.77
C THR A 58 7.18 -13.13 -7.06
N GLY A 59 7.77 -12.18 -7.80
CA GLY A 59 8.51 -12.46 -9.03
C GLY A 59 9.76 -13.32 -8.81
N VAL A 60 10.28 -13.36 -7.58
CA VAL A 60 11.43 -14.19 -7.19
C VAL A 60 10.95 -15.55 -6.67
N PHE A 61 10.15 -15.55 -5.61
CA PHE A 61 9.81 -16.77 -4.87
C PHE A 61 8.74 -17.65 -5.51
N ALA A 62 8.11 -17.20 -6.60
CA ALA A 62 7.27 -18.07 -7.42
C ALA A 62 8.10 -19.08 -8.24
N ALA A 63 9.43 -18.92 -8.33
CA ALA A 63 10.30 -19.85 -9.04
C ALA A 63 10.21 -21.28 -8.47
N SER A 64 10.09 -22.27 -9.35
CA SER A 64 10.03 -23.69 -8.97
C SER A 64 11.32 -24.19 -8.29
N SER A 65 12.48 -23.62 -8.66
CA SER A 65 13.76 -23.88 -8.00
C SER A 65 13.80 -23.44 -6.52
N LEU A 66 12.88 -22.56 -6.11
CA LEU A 66 12.71 -22.11 -4.72
C LEU A 66 11.47 -22.75 -4.05
N GLY A 67 10.88 -23.76 -4.69
CA GLY A 67 9.67 -24.45 -4.24
C GLY A 67 8.36 -23.74 -4.56
N GLY A 68 8.40 -22.62 -5.30
CA GLY A 68 7.19 -21.98 -5.81
C GLY A 68 6.52 -22.79 -6.92
N VAL A 69 5.36 -22.30 -7.40
CA VAL A 69 4.56 -23.02 -8.42
C VAL A 69 5.22 -23.03 -9.81
N GLY A 70 6.25 -22.23 -10.02
CA GLY A 70 6.93 -22.07 -11.30
C GLY A 70 6.37 -20.92 -12.14
N PHE A 71 7.07 -20.61 -13.23
CA PHE A 71 6.64 -19.65 -14.22
C PHE A 71 6.11 -20.37 -15.46
N VAL A 72 5.41 -19.64 -16.34
CA VAL A 72 5.01 -20.14 -17.66
C VAL A 72 6.25 -20.52 -18.46
N ASP A 73 6.14 -21.53 -19.34
CA ASP A 73 7.25 -21.97 -20.19
C ASP A 73 7.89 -20.80 -20.95
N GLY A 74 9.23 -20.73 -20.89
CA GLY A 74 10.02 -19.65 -21.49
C GLY A 74 10.14 -18.38 -20.64
N VAL A 75 9.40 -18.26 -19.53
CA VAL A 75 9.53 -17.14 -18.59
C VAL A 75 10.63 -17.42 -17.57
N THR A 76 11.58 -16.48 -17.47
CA THR A 76 12.64 -16.52 -16.46
C THR A 76 12.22 -15.74 -15.21
N MET A 77 12.87 -16.02 -14.08
CA MET A 77 12.70 -15.24 -12.85
C MET A 77 12.95 -13.75 -13.08
N GLY A 78 13.98 -13.40 -13.84
CA GLY A 78 14.29 -12.00 -14.19
C GLY A 78 13.15 -11.37 -14.99
N HIS A 79 12.60 -12.08 -15.98
CA HIS A 79 11.45 -11.59 -16.73
C HIS A 79 10.23 -11.40 -15.83
N GLN A 80 9.93 -12.35 -14.94
CA GLN A 80 8.81 -12.22 -14.02
C GLN A 80 8.97 -11.02 -13.07
N VAL A 81 10.18 -10.78 -12.54
CA VAL A 81 10.44 -9.58 -11.73
C VAL A 81 10.19 -8.30 -12.53
N MET A 82 10.59 -8.25 -13.80
CA MET A 82 10.31 -7.10 -14.67
C MET A 82 8.80 -6.88 -14.87
N VAL A 83 8.04 -7.95 -15.10
CA VAL A 83 6.57 -7.89 -15.21
C VAL A 83 5.94 -7.38 -13.89
N GLN A 84 6.44 -7.83 -12.74
CA GLN A 84 5.96 -7.34 -11.44
C GLN A 84 6.27 -5.85 -11.25
N LEU A 85 7.46 -5.38 -11.65
CA LEU A 85 7.84 -3.97 -11.61
C LEU A 85 6.97 -3.10 -12.54
N GLU A 86 6.69 -3.59 -13.74
CA GLU A 86 5.76 -2.94 -14.68
C GLU A 86 4.36 -2.83 -14.06
N SER A 87 3.83 -3.92 -13.52
CA SER A 87 2.53 -3.95 -12.83
C SER A 87 2.47 -2.97 -11.66
N ILE A 88 3.52 -2.90 -10.85
CA ILE A 88 3.63 -1.92 -9.76
C ILE A 88 3.60 -0.49 -10.30
N ALA A 89 4.41 -0.19 -11.31
CA ALA A 89 4.49 1.16 -11.89
C ALA A 89 3.14 1.60 -12.47
N ILE A 90 2.48 0.72 -13.24
CA ILE A 90 1.15 0.97 -13.78
C ILE A 90 0.15 1.22 -12.64
N THR A 91 0.15 0.37 -11.62
CA THR A 91 -0.79 0.47 -10.50
C THR A 91 -0.58 1.77 -9.70
N VAL A 92 0.67 2.15 -9.42
CA VAL A 92 1.00 3.39 -8.69
C VAL A 92 0.58 4.62 -9.50
N VAL A 93 0.91 4.67 -10.79
CA VAL A 93 0.54 5.79 -11.66
C VAL A 93 -0.98 5.88 -11.80
N TRP A 94 -1.65 4.77 -12.11
CA TRP A 94 -3.09 4.72 -12.29
C TRP A 94 -3.83 5.14 -11.01
N SER A 95 -3.54 4.49 -9.88
CA SER A 95 -4.20 4.79 -8.60
C SER A 95 -3.92 6.22 -8.15
N GLY A 96 -2.68 6.71 -8.28
CA GLY A 96 -2.31 8.08 -7.93
C GLY A 96 -3.03 9.12 -8.78
N VAL A 97 -3.05 8.96 -10.10
CA VAL A 97 -3.70 9.90 -11.02
C VAL A 97 -5.21 9.89 -10.84
N VAL A 98 -5.83 8.71 -10.79
CA VAL A 98 -7.30 8.59 -10.65
C VAL A 98 -7.74 9.11 -9.29
N ALA A 99 -7.04 8.77 -8.20
CA ALA A 99 -7.35 9.30 -6.89
C ALA A 99 -7.19 10.82 -6.84
N PHE A 100 -6.10 11.37 -7.38
CA PHE A 100 -5.88 12.81 -7.43
C PHE A 100 -7.00 13.54 -8.16
N VAL A 101 -7.35 13.09 -9.37
CA VAL A 101 -8.43 13.68 -10.16
C VAL A 101 -9.77 13.54 -9.44
N GLY A 102 -10.09 12.36 -8.93
CA GLY A 102 -11.34 12.09 -8.23
C GLY A 102 -11.52 12.96 -6.98
N TYR A 103 -10.50 13.01 -6.11
CA TYR A 103 -10.52 13.84 -4.92
C TYR A 103 -10.55 15.32 -5.27
N LYS A 104 -9.84 15.77 -6.31
CA LYS A 104 -9.88 17.18 -6.70
C LYS A 104 -11.25 17.60 -7.24
N LEU A 105 -11.91 16.74 -8.01
CA LEU A 105 -13.27 16.99 -8.48
C LEU A 105 -14.26 17.02 -7.32
N ALA A 106 -14.19 16.05 -6.39
CA ALA A 106 -15.05 16.04 -5.21
C ALA A 106 -14.83 17.30 -4.35
N ASP A 107 -13.59 17.72 -4.15
CA ASP A 107 -13.24 18.93 -3.40
C ASP A 107 -13.85 20.20 -4.02
N ILE A 108 -13.86 20.30 -5.36
CA ILE A 108 -14.47 21.43 -6.06
C ILE A 108 -16.01 21.41 -6.00
N LEU A 109 -16.62 20.22 -6.03
CA LEU A 109 -18.07 20.09 -6.11
C LEU A 109 -18.77 20.19 -4.74
N VAL A 110 -18.19 19.57 -3.72
CA VAL A 110 -18.81 19.46 -2.39
C VAL A 110 -17.90 19.91 -1.24
N GLY A 111 -16.59 20.07 -1.48
CA GLY A 111 -15.59 20.27 -0.43
C GLY A 111 -15.30 18.99 0.33
N LEU A 112 -14.02 18.57 0.40
CA LEU A 112 -13.65 17.32 1.09
C LEU A 112 -13.21 17.51 2.54
N ARG A 113 -12.58 18.63 2.88
CA ARG A 113 -12.08 18.91 4.23
C ARG A 113 -13.01 19.89 4.94
N VAL A 114 -13.34 19.60 6.19
CA VAL A 114 -14.09 20.52 7.04
C VAL A 114 -13.29 21.80 7.33
N PRO A 115 -13.94 22.92 7.67
CA PRO A 115 -13.25 24.12 8.14
C PRO A 115 -12.37 23.85 9.36
N GLU A 116 -11.26 24.59 9.49
CA GLU A 116 -10.28 24.40 10.57
C GLU A 116 -10.91 24.53 11.97
N GLU A 117 -11.91 25.40 12.14
CA GLU A 117 -12.65 25.54 13.40
C GLU A 117 -13.39 24.25 13.78
N GLN A 118 -14.09 23.63 12.82
CA GLN A 118 -14.78 22.35 13.02
C GLN A 118 -13.78 21.19 13.22
N GLU A 119 -12.64 21.23 12.53
CA GLU A 119 -11.56 20.26 12.73
C GLU A 119 -10.99 20.33 14.17
N ARG A 120 -10.85 21.54 14.73
CA ARG A 120 -10.34 21.77 16.09
C ARG A 120 -11.33 21.35 17.18
N GLU A 121 -12.61 21.61 16.98
CA GLU A 121 -13.67 21.21 17.92
C GLU A 121 -13.97 19.71 17.86
N GLY A 122 -13.72 19.08 16.70
CA GLY A 122 -13.91 17.66 16.47
C GLY A 122 -15.15 17.35 15.64
N LEU A 123 -15.02 16.31 14.81
CA LEU A 123 -16.07 15.85 13.89
C LEU A 123 -17.26 15.22 14.64
N ASP A 124 -17.05 14.61 15.81
CA ASP A 124 -18.13 14.05 16.63
C ASP A 124 -19.19 15.10 16.95
N VAL A 125 -18.76 16.27 17.43
CA VAL A 125 -19.68 17.36 17.79
C VAL A 125 -20.23 18.06 16.55
N ASN A 126 -19.36 18.42 15.60
CA ASN A 126 -19.74 19.27 14.48
C ASN A 126 -20.49 18.52 13.36
N SER A 127 -20.21 17.24 13.15
CA SER A 127 -20.83 16.43 12.08
C SER A 127 -21.86 15.44 12.61
N HIS A 128 -21.74 14.98 13.86
CA HIS A 128 -22.62 13.95 14.43
C HIS A 128 -23.46 14.43 15.63
N GLY A 129 -23.19 15.63 16.18
CA GLY A 129 -23.96 16.20 17.28
C GLY A 129 -23.82 15.44 18.60
N GLU A 130 -22.77 14.62 18.73
CA GLU A 130 -22.55 13.75 19.88
C GLU A 130 -21.10 13.84 20.37
N ASN A 131 -20.85 13.33 21.57
CA ASN A 131 -19.49 13.07 22.06
C ASN A 131 -19.31 11.56 22.17
N ALA A 132 -18.26 11.02 21.57
CA ALA A 132 -17.94 9.59 21.67
C ALA A 132 -17.73 9.14 23.13
N TYR A 133 -17.23 10.03 23.98
CA TYR A 133 -17.00 9.78 25.40
C TYR A 133 -17.60 10.91 26.24
N ASN A 134 -18.50 10.56 27.16
CA ASN A 134 -18.99 11.47 28.18
C ASN A 134 -18.27 11.14 29.49
N ALA A 135 -17.54 12.12 30.05
CA ALA A 135 -16.94 12.03 31.37
C ALA A 135 -17.99 12.33 32.46
#